data_AF-X1BHV2-F1
#
_entry.id   AF-X1BHV2-F1
#
_cell.length_a   1.000
_cell.length_b   1.000
_cell.length_c   1.000
_cell.angle_alpha   90.00
_cell.angle_beta   90.00
_cell.angle_gamma   90.00
#
_symmetry.space_group_name_H-M   'P 1'
#
loop_
_entity.id
_entity.type
_entity.pdbx_description
1 polymer ?
#
loop_
_entity_poly.entity_id
_entity_poly.type
_entity_poly.pdbx_seq_one_letter_code
_entity_poly.pdbx_strand_id
1 'polypeptide(L)' 'YERNIDVHIRNLRAKIEPNPSNPSYIETIYGVGYRFTTQITKRIR' A
#
# COMPACT_ATOMS: atom_id res chain seq x y z
N TYR A 1 -4.05 5.19 18.03
CA TYR A 1 -2.78 5.10 17.32
C TYR A 1 -2.94 4.53 15.91
N GLU A 2 -3.65 3.40 15.72
CA GLU A 2 -3.86 2.79 14.38
C GLU A 2 -4.55 3.71 13.36
N ARG A 3 -5.56 4.49 13.76
CA ARG A 3 -6.26 5.44 12.85
C ARG A 3 -5.34 6.47 12.18
N ASN A 4 -4.21 6.83 12.80
CA ASN A 4 -3.27 7.78 12.20
C ASN A 4 -2.40 7.12 11.12
N ILE A 5 -2.05 5.84 11.30
CA ILE A 5 -1.27 5.09 10.31
C ILE A 5 -2.07 4.97 9.02
N ASP A 6 -3.35 4.64 9.08
CA ASP A 6 -4.20 4.49 7.89
C ASP A 6 -4.28 5.78 7.07
N VAL A 7 -4.39 6.94 7.75
CA VAL A 7 -4.39 8.26 7.10
C VAL A 7 -3.05 8.54 6.43
N HIS A 8 -1.95 8.27 7.12
CA HIS A 8 -0.61 8.45 6.53
C HIS A 8 -0.38 7.51 5.35
N ILE A 9 -0.82 6.25 5.43
CA ILE A 9 -0.71 5.28 4.33
C ILE A 9 -1.58 5.69 3.15
N ARG A 10 -2.81 6.17 3.37
CA ARG A 10 -3.67 6.70 2.31
C ARG A 10 -3.02 7.88 1.61
N ASN A 11 -2.49 8.84 2.38
CA ASN A 11 -1.82 10.02 1.82
C ASN A 11 -0.53 9.65 1.07
N LEU A 12 0.20 8.66 1.57
CA LEU A 12 1.41 8.16 0.91
C LEU A 12 1.05 7.48 -0.42
N ARG A 13 0.06 6.56 -0.41
CA ARG A 13 -0.44 5.91 -1.62
C ARG A 13 -0.90 6.91 -2.66
N ALA A 14 -1.62 7.96 -2.26
CA ALA A 14 -2.05 9.03 -3.16
C ALA A 14 -0.89 9.79 -3.85
N LYS A 15 0.30 9.81 -3.23
CA LYS A 15 1.48 10.52 -3.76
C LYS A 15 2.40 9.65 -4.60
N ILE A 16 2.55 8.37 -4.23
CA ILE A 16 3.55 7.49 -4.85
C ILE A 16 2.95 6.42 -5.76
N GLU A 17 1.68 6.04 -5.56
CA GLU A 17 1.06 5.00 -6.36
C GLU A 17 0.55 5.59 -7.67
N PRO A 18 0.77 4.90 -8.81
CA PRO A 18 0.15 5.31 -10.08
C PRO A 18 -1.38 5.18 -10.03
N ASN A 19 -1.90 4.23 -9.25
CA ASN A 19 -3.33 4.10 -8.96
C ASN A 19 -3.54 3.72 -7.48
N PRO A 20 -4.00 4.65 -6.63
CA PRO A 20 -4.22 4.39 -5.21
C PRO A 20 -5.25 3.28 -4.91
N SER A 21 -6.18 3.01 -5.83
CA SER A 21 -7.17 1.93 -5.72
C SER A 21 -6.59 0.55 -6.02
N ASN A 22 -5.42 0.49 -6.67
CA ASN A 22 -4.68 -0.73 -6.94
C ASN A 22 -3.19 -0.54 -6.57
N PRO A 23 -2.88 -0.43 -5.26
CA PRO A 23 -1.55 -0.05 -4.81
C PRO A 23 -0.51 -1.13 -5.15
N SER A 24 0.56 -0.71 -5.80
CA SER A 24 1.66 -1.56 -6.26
C SER A 24 2.91 -1.46 -5.38
N TYR A 25 3.06 -0.38 -4.60
CA TYR A 25 4.21 -0.16 -3.73
C TYR A 25 3.92 -0.45 -2.26
N ILE A 26 2.70 -0.17 -1.79
CA ILE A 26 2.31 -0.41 -0.39
C ILE A 26 1.24 -1.49 -0.35
N GLU A 27 1.59 -2.68 0.10
CA GLU A 27 0.67 -3.81 0.28
C GLU A 27 0.07 -3.80 1.69
N THR A 28 -1.23 -4.09 1.77
CA THR A 28 -1.90 -4.33 3.06
C THR A 28 -1.80 -5.81 3.40
N ILE A 29 -1.15 -6.14 4.52
CA ILE A 29 -1.13 -7.49 5.08
C ILE A 29 -2.14 -7.53 6.23
N TYR A 30 -3.29 -8.16 5.97
CA TYR A 30 -4.38 -8.25 6.94
C TYR A 30 -3.93 -8.93 8.24
N GLY A 31 -4.27 -8.32 9.38
CA GLY A 31 -3.87 -8.79 10.71
C GLY A 31 -2.42 -8.48 11.10
N VAL A 32 -1.64 -7.83 10.23
CA VAL A 32 -0.23 -7.48 10.50
C VAL A 32 0.03 -5.97 10.31
N GLY A 33 -0.38 -5.40 9.18
CA GLY A 33 -0.14 -3.98 8.87
C GLY A 33 0.19 -3.74 7.39
N TYR A 34 1.17 -2.88 7.13
CA TYR A 34 1.53 -2.46 5.78
C TYR A 34 2.97 -2.84 5.43
N ARG A 35 3.19 -3.28 4.19
CA ARG A 35 4.51 -3.64 3.68
C ARG A 35 4.83 -2.83 2.44
N PHE A 36 6.03 -2.25 2.42
CA PHE A 36 6.57 -1.63 1.21
C PHE A 36 7.19 -2.70 0.31
N THR A 37 6.85 -2.69 -0.97
CA THR A 37 7.39 -3.59 -1.99
C THR A 37 7.88 -2.77 -3.19
N THR A 38 9.06 -3.12 -3.69
CA THR A 38 9.62 -2.57 -4.94
C THR A 38 9.26 -3.45 -6.14
N GLN A 39 8.76 -4.66 -5.89
CA GLN A 39 8.41 -5.60 -6.94
C GLN A 39 7.01 -5.28 -7.44
N ILE A 40 6.91 -4.70 -8.64
CA ILE A 40 5.71 -4.72 -9.49
C ILE A 40 5.46 -6.21 -9.81
N THR A 41 4.96 -6.96 -8.84
CA THR A 41 4.74 -8.39 -9.02
C THR A 41 3.46 -8.49 -9.82
N LYS A 42 3.58 -8.43 -11.15
CA LYS A 42 2.64 -9.08 -12.05
C LYS A 42 2.68 -10.56 -11.67
N ARG A 43 1.87 -10.96 -10.69
CA ARG A 43 1.46 -12.35 -10.57
C ARG A 43 0.55 -12.62 -11.76
N ILE A 44 1.18 -12.94 -12.87
CA ILE A 44 0.55 -13.63 -14.00
C ILE A 44 0.19 -15.00 -13.43
N ARG A 45 -1.11 -15.21 -13.19
CA ARG A 45 -1.70 -16.55 -13.24
C ARG A 45 -2.47 -16.63 -14.54
#